data_AF-A0A8J6Z7K3-F1
#
_entry.id   AF-A0A8J6Z7K3-F1
#
_cell.length_a   1.000
_cell.length_b   1.000
_cell.length_c   1.000
_cell.angle_alpha   90.00
_cell.angle_beta   90.00
_cell.angle_gamma   90.00
#
_symmetry.space_group_name_H-M   'P 1'
#
loop_
_entity.id
_entity.type
_entity.pdbx_description
1 polymer ?
#
loop_
_entity_poly.entity_id
_entity_poly.type
_entity_poly.pdbx_seq_one_letter_code
_entity_poly.pdbx_strand_id
1 'polypeptide(L)'
;MTENFLLKKIVDRSTLNVGFAIPVDKHAALSCRLSGGALAHGEKRTIKIFLRGEIFDVKLSSSGFDRRKYPTHSEQWQVLYSAAVAAKIRENFSLSQELMFYPADMKDAFVLEPNFAADAELTLERILELSTLTDPDAAIVARYHLERYRRLNREIGDMLKRTYKYRCQICGLNVGKIYGEHLAECHHIAPFSQSLDNDASNLLIVCPNHHRIIHLAAPTFDRRHKLYIYPNGRKEFLLLNEHL
;
A
#
# COMPACT_ATOMS: atom_id res chain seq x y z
N MET A 1 33.22 -19.61 20.72
CA MET A 1 32.61 -18.91 19.57
C MET A 1 31.18 -18.59 19.97
N THR A 2 30.85 -17.32 20.17
CA THR A 2 29.47 -16.92 20.51
C THR A 2 28.60 -17.11 19.28
N GLU A 3 27.75 -18.13 19.28
CA GLU A 3 26.72 -18.28 18.25
C GLU A 3 25.88 -17.00 18.19
N ASN A 4 25.85 -16.38 17.02
CA ASN A 4 25.07 -15.16 16.84
C ASN A 4 23.60 -15.56 16.74
N PHE A 5 22.81 -15.26 17.77
CA PHE A 5 21.37 -15.54 17.77
C PHE A 5 20.70 -14.70 16.67
N LEU A 6 19.97 -15.37 15.78
CA LEU A 6 19.05 -14.76 14.82
C LEU A 6 17.87 -15.70 14.65
N LEU A 7 16.68 -15.15 14.85
CA LEU A 7 15.42 -15.81 14.56
C LEU A 7 14.72 -15.09 13.42
N LYS A 8 14.48 -15.83 12.34
CA LYS A 8 13.60 -15.46 11.24
C LYS A 8 12.29 -16.20 11.41
N LYS A 9 11.16 -15.49 11.39
CA LYS A 9 9.84 -16.08 11.66
C LYS A 9 8.80 -15.55 10.70
N ILE A 10 8.14 -16.46 9.99
CA ILE A 10 6.96 -16.15 9.17
C ILE A 10 5.88 -15.50 10.06
N VAL A 11 5.37 -14.36 9.64
CA VAL A 11 4.34 -13.61 10.36
C VAL A 11 3.01 -14.37 10.24
N ASP A 12 2.50 -14.84 11.38
CA ASP A 12 1.22 -15.55 11.49
C ASP A 12 0.25 -14.83 12.43
N ARG A 13 -0.95 -15.38 12.59
CA ARG A 13 -1.98 -14.79 13.46
C ARG A 13 -1.53 -14.66 14.92
N SER A 14 -0.72 -15.58 15.44
CA SER A 14 -0.19 -15.46 16.80
C SER A 14 0.77 -14.28 16.90
N THR A 15 1.64 -14.15 15.91
CA THR A 15 2.63 -13.08 15.76
C THR A 15 1.97 -11.70 15.65
N LEU A 16 0.77 -11.60 15.08
CA LEU A 16 0.07 -10.31 14.98
C LEU A 16 -0.73 -9.93 16.23
N ASN A 17 -0.88 -10.83 17.20
CA ASN A 17 -1.84 -10.65 18.29
C ASN A 17 -1.29 -10.90 19.70
N VAL A 18 -0.44 -11.90 19.90
CA VAL A 18 -0.10 -12.40 21.24
C VAL A 18 1.41 -12.60 21.42
N GLY A 19 2.08 -13.18 20.43
CA GLY A 19 3.44 -13.64 20.60
C GLY A 19 3.90 -14.61 19.53
N PHE A 20 5.16 -15.03 19.63
CA PHE A 20 5.74 -16.06 18.77
C PHE A 20 6.63 -17.00 19.59
N ALA A 21 6.74 -18.25 19.13
CA ALA A 21 7.58 -19.26 19.76
C ALA A 21 9.05 -19.12 19.33
N ILE A 22 9.96 -19.45 20.25
CA ILE A 22 11.39 -19.59 20.00
C ILE A 22 11.68 -21.09 19.78
N PRO A 23 12.16 -21.47 18.58
CA PRO A 23 12.59 -22.83 18.28
C PRO A 23 13.64 -23.35 19.27
N VAL A 24 13.55 -24.63 19.64
CA VAL A 24 14.39 -25.26 20.69
C VAL A 24 15.89 -25.17 20.37
N ASP A 25 16.24 -25.30 19.10
CA ASP A 25 17.62 -25.15 18.60
C ASP A 25 18.21 -23.77 18.86
N LYS A 26 17.37 -22.74 19.05
CA LYS A 26 17.81 -21.36 19.32
C LYS A 26 17.97 -21.05 20.81
N HIS A 27 17.57 -21.96 21.71
CA HIS A 27 17.55 -21.70 23.17
C HIS A 27 18.95 -21.49 23.74
N ALA A 28 19.93 -22.27 23.29
CA ALA A 28 21.31 -22.13 23.76
C ALA A 28 21.88 -20.73 23.42
N ALA A 29 21.80 -20.33 22.15
CA ALA A 29 22.26 -19.03 21.69
C ALA A 29 21.49 -17.87 22.35
N LEU A 30 20.17 -18.01 22.56
CA LEU A 30 19.37 -17.02 23.26
C LEU A 30 19.78 -16.88 24.72
N SER A 31 20.05 -17.99 25.41
CA SER A 31 20.45 -18.01 26.82
C SER A 31 21.71 -17.19 27.08
N CYS A 32 22.66 -17.19 26.15
CA CYS A 32 23.89 -16.38 26.27
C CYS A 32 23.62 -14.86 26.26
N ARG A 33 22.45 -14.43 25.76
CA ARG A 33 22.05 -13.02 25.68
C ARG A 33 21.17 -12.56 26.84
N LEU A 34 20.75 -13.47 27.71
CA LEU A 34 19.89 -13.17 28.86
C LEU A 34 20.71 -13.00 30.15
N SER A 35 20.37 -12.00 30.95
CA SER A 35 20.86 -11.90 32.33
C SER A 35 20.19 -12.99 33.15
N GLY A 36 20.96 -14.00 33.56
CA GLY A 36 20.46 -15.19 34.24
C GLY A 36 20.46 -16.47 33.40
N GLY A 37 20.88 -16.41 32.13
CA GLY A 37 21.01 -17.62 31.29
C GLY A 37 19.66 -18.20 30.87
N ALA A 38 19.59 -19.53 30.76
CA ALA A 38 18.39 -20.24 30.33
C ALA A 38 17.20 -20.01 31.28
N LEU A 39 15.97 -20.06 30.76
CA LEU A 39 14.77 -19.98 31.59
C LEU A 39 14.54 -21.29 32.33
N ALA A 40 14.21 -21.18 33.61
CA ALA A 40 13.70 -22.30 34.40
C ALA A 40 12.28 -22.71 33.94
N HIS A 41 11.86 -23.90 34.33
CA HIS A 41 10.53 -24.43 33.99
C HIS A 41 9.42 -23.52 34.51
N GLY A 42 8.53 -23.08 33.60
CA GLY A 42 7.44 -22.14 33.91
C GLY A 42 7.90 -20.70 34.24
N GLU A 43 9.19 -20.39 34.11
CA GLU A 43 9.71 -19.04 34.35
C GLU A 43 9.17 -18.06 33.30
N LYS A 44 8.88 -16.85 33.75
CA LYS A 44 8.60 -15.70 32.89
C LYS A 44 9.61 -14.60 33.19
N ARG A 45 10.37 -14.19 32.18
CA ARG A 45 11.37 -13.12 32.30
C ARG A 45 10.97 -11.93 31.45
N THR A 46 11.12 -10.72 31.98
CA THR A 46 10.95 -9.50 31.19
C THR A 46 12.18 -9.29 30.33
N ILE A 47 11.98 -9.11 29.03
CA ILE A 47 13.01 -8.68 28.09
C ILE A 47 12.54 -7.40 27.39
N LYS A 48 13.47 -6.65 26.81
CA LYS A 48 13.19 -5.44 26.05
C LYS A 48 13.21 -5.75 24.56
N ILE A 49 12.22 -5.25 23.83
CA ILE A 49 12.27 -5.21 22.37
C ILE A 49 12.34 -3.78 21.86
N PHE A 50 13.26 -3.54 20.93
CA PHE A 50 13.33 -2.34 20.12
C PHE A 50 12.48 -2.55 18.87
N LEU A 51 11.47 -1.70 18.69
CA LEU A 51 10.57 -1.74 17.54
C LEU A 51 10.40 -0.31 17.00
N ARG A 52 10.93 -0.05 15.81
CA ARG A 52 10.93 1.28 15.14
C ARG A 52 11.39 2.45 16.04
N GLY A 53 12.43 2.22 16.84
CA GLY A 53 13.01 3.24 17.72
C GLY A 53 12.28 3.43 19.05
N GLU A 54 11.18 2.72 19.28
CA GLU A 54 10.51 2.64 20.59
C GLU A 54 10.97 1.37 21.34
N ILE A 55 11.01 1.43 22.67
CA ILE A 55 11.39 0.30 23.54
C ILE A 55 10.16 -0.20 24.28
N PHE A 56 9.92 -1.51 24.21
CA PHE A 56 8.82 -2.16 24.90
C PHE A 56 9.31 -3.28 25.81
N ASP A 57 8.71 -3.38 27.00
CA ASP A 57 8.88 -4.54 27.88
C ASP A 57 7.92 -5.66 27.45
N VAL A 58 8.48 -6.84 27.18
CA VAL A 58 7.74 -8.05 26.78
C VAL A 58 8.16 -9.24 27.64
N LYS A 59 7.38 -10.33 27.60
CA LYS A 59 7.63 -11.52 28.42
C LYS A 59 8.19 -12.65 27.59
N LEU A 60 9.38 -13.12 27.93
CA LEU A 60 9.87 -14.42 27.50
C LEU A 60 9.37 -15.46 28.52
N SER A 61 8.58 -16.43 28.08
CA SER A 61 7.90 -17.41 28.94
C SER A 61 8.28 -18.83 28.54
N SER A 62 8.59 -19.67 29.53
CA SER A 62 8.57 -21.12 29.33
C SER A 62 7.15 -21.66 29.53
N SER A 63 6.75 -22.67 28.75
CA SER A 63 5.37 -23.18 28.71
C SER A 63 4.92 -23.90 29.99
N GLY A 64 5.85 -24.31 30.88
CA GLY A 64 5.50 -24.82 32.22
C GLY A 64 4.58 -26.05 32.21
N PHE A 65 4.66 -26.87 31.16
CA PHE A 65 3.79 -28.03 30.98
C PHE A 65 4.06 -29.13 32.02
N ASP A 66 3.08 -29.96 32.32
CA ASP A 66 3.26 -31.07 33.27
C ASP A 66 4.27 -32.10 32.72
N ARG A 67 5.49 -32.07 33.28
CA ARG A 67 6.59 -32.98 32.92
C ARG A 67 6.29 -34.45 33.23
N ARG A 68 5.38 -34.76 34.15
CA ARG A 68 4.95 -36.15 34.41
C ARG A 68 4.11 -36.69 33.27
N LYS A 69 3.30 -35.82 32.66
CA LYS A 69 2.41 -36.18 31.55
C LYS A 69 3.14 -36.21 30.20
N TYR A 70 4.19 -35.39 30.04
CA TYR A 70 4.95 -35.28 28.79
C TYR A 70 6.47 -35.34 29.02
N PRO A 71 7.01 -36.50 29.45
CA PRO A 71 8.40 -36.60 29.91
C PRO A 71 9.44 -36.38 28.80
N THR A 72 9.06 -36.53 27.53
CA THR A 72 9.95 -36.39 26.36
C THR A 72 9.84 -35.03 25.66
N HIS A 73 8.93 -34.16 26.10
CA HIS A 73 8.76 -32.85 25.47
C HIS A 73 9.91 -31.92 25.86
N SER A 74 10.48 -31.26 24.86
CA SER A 74 11.42 -30.16 25.09
C SER A 74 10.67 -28.93 25.62
N GLU A 75 11.32 -28.14 26.48
CA GLU A 75 10.78 -26.84 26.89
C GLU A 75 10.54 -25.98 25.64
N GLN A 76 9.38 -25.33 25.58
CA GLN A 76 9.07 -24.38 24.53
C GLN A 76 9.06 -22.98 25.14
N TRP A 77 9.86 -22.09 24.57
CA TRP A 77 9.90 -20.68 24.97
C TRP A 77 9.10 -19.84 24.00
N GLN A 78 8.45 -18.80 24.49
CA GLN A 78 7.64 -17.90 23.70
C GLN A 78 7.87 -16.45 24.13
N VAL A 79 7.96 -15.55 23.16
CA VAL A 79 7.88 -14.11 23.39
C VAL A 79 6.41 -13.72 23.35
N LEU A 80 5.93 -13.11 24.43
CA LEU A 80 4.55 -12.67 24.62
C LEU A 80 4.54 -11.17 24.87
N TYR A 81 3.62 -10.45 24.23
CA TYR A 81 3.52 -9.00 24.34
C TYR A 81 2.08 -8.51 24.56
N SER A 82 1.97 -7.27 25.01
CA SER A 82 0.68 -6.64 25.30
C SER A 82 -0.08 -6.28 24.02
N ALA A 83 -1.38 -5.99 24.15
CA ALA A 83 -2.20 -5.53 23.03
C ALA A 83 -1.66 -4.24 22.38
N ALA A 84 -1.01 -3.36 23.15
CA ALA A 84 -0.38 -2.14 22.66
C ALA A 84 0.81 -2.44 21.74
N VAL A 85 1.68 -3.36 22.15
CA VAL A 85 2.81 -3.83 21.32
C VAL A 85 2.29 -4.58 20.09
N ALA A 86 1.26 -5.41 20.24
CA ALA A 86 0.63 -6.10 19.12
C ALA A 86 0.04 -5.12 18.08
N ALA A 87 -0.54 -3.99 18.53
CA ALA A 87 -1.01 -2.94 17.63
C ALA A 87 0.15 -2.32 16.83
N LYS A 88 1.27 -2.00 17.50
CA LYS A 88 2.49 -1.52 16.84
C LYS A 88 3.07 -2.56 15.87
N ILE A 89 3.05 -3.85 16.22
CA ILE A 89 3.47 -4.92 15.30
C ILE A 89 2.53 -4.98 14.08
N ARG A 90 1.21 -4.89 14.25
CA ARG A 90 0.29 -4.87 13.09
C ARG A 90 0.52 -3.67 12.18
N GLU A 91 0.78 -2.49 12.74
CA GLU A 91 1.15 -1.30 11.96
C GLU A 91 2.47 -1.54 11.19
N ASN A 92 3.48 -2.06 11.88
CA ASN A 92 4.86 -2.12 11.38
C ASN A 92 5.13 -3.30 10.43
N PHE A 93 4.37 -4.39 10.55
CA PHE A 93 4.53 -5.62 9.78
C PHE A 93 3.36 -5.87 8.80
N SER A 94 2.46 -4.90 8.62
CA SER A 94 1.33 -4.97 7.67
C SER A 94 1.73 -5.32 6.24
N LEU A 95 2.98 -5.06 5.87
CA LEU A 95 3.54 -5.27 4.53
C LEU A 95 4.67 -6.32 4.51
N SER A 96 4.92 -7.02 5.63
CA SER A 96 6.05 -7.95 5.75
C SER A 96 5.62 -9.38 6.03
N GLN A 97 6.16 -10.34 5.28
CA GLN A 97 5.86 -11.77 5.48
C GLN A 97 6.72 -12.41 6.58
N GLU A 98 7.85 -11.81 6.94
CA GLU A 98 8.79 -12.36 7.91
C GLU A 98 9.28 -11.28 8.88
N LEU A 99 9.37 -11.64 10.16
CA LEU A 99 10.07 -10.82 11.16
C LEU A 99 11.45 -11.38 11.48
N MET A 100 12.37 -10.47 11.79
CA MET A 100 13.66 -10.78 12.39
C MET A 100 13.67 -10.41 13.86
N PHE A 101 14.18 -11.31 14.68
CA PHE A 101 14.39 -11.13 16.11
C PHE A 101 15.83 -11.49 16.46
N TYR A 102 16.61 -10.50 16.89
CA TYR A 102 18.04 -10.66 17.15
C TYR A 102 18.52 -9.74 18.28
N PRO A 103 19.69 -9.99 18.90
CA PRO A 103 20.14 -9.26 20.07
C PRO A 103 20.53 -7.83 19.73
N ALA A 104 20.19 -6.89 20.62
CA ALA A 104 20.82 -5.58 20.66
C ALA A 104 22.16 -5.66 21.42
N ASP A 105 22.87 -4.53 21.52
CA ASP A 105 24.16 -4.44 22.20
C ASP A 105 24.09 -4.75 23.71
N MET A 106 22.90 -4.60 24.30
CA MET A 106 22.65 -4.85 25.72
C MET A 106 22.06 -6.24 25.98
N LYS A 107 22.38 -6.83 27.15
CA LYS A 107 21.71 -8.05 27.62
C LYS A 107 20.21 -7.82 27.81
N ASP A 108 19.43 -8.89 27.63
CA ASP A 108 17.97 -8.91 27.72
C ASP A 108 17.25 -7.96 26.74
N ALA A 109 17.98 -7.41 25.76
CA ALA A 109 17.44 -6.46 24.81
C ALA A 109 17.61 -7.00 23.39
N PHE A 110 16.54 -6.90 22.61
CA PHE A 110 16.46 -7.50 21.27
C PHE A 110 15.83 -6.52 20.30
N VAL A 111 16.26 -6.55 19.05
CA VAL A 111 15.62 -5.81 17.97
C VAL A 111 14.55 -6.71 17.35
N LEU A 112 13.37 -6.14 17.14
CA LEU A 112 12.28 -6.74 16.40
C LEU A 112 11.98 -5.85 15.20
N GLU A 113 12.32 -6.32 14.00
CA GLU A 113 12.13 -5.57 12.78
C GLU A 113 11.60 -6.43 11.64
N PRO A 114 10.84 -5.84 10.71
CA PRO A 114 10.45 -6.53 9.47
C PRO A 114 11.69 -6.94 8.68
N ASN A 115 11.67 -8.15 8.13
CA ASN A 115 12.67 -8.58 7.18
C ASN A 115 12.37 -8.00 5.79
N PHE A 116 12.69 -6.71 5.58
CA PHE A 116 12.50 -6.09 4.28
C PHE A 116 13.35 -6.70 3.17
N ALA A 117 14.39 -7.49 3.48
CA ALA A 117 15.12 -8.24 2.46
C ALA A 117 14.33 -9.43 1.92
N ALA A 118 13.34 -9.93 2.67
CA ALA A 118 12.33 -10.88 2.18
C ALA A 118 11.19 -10.17 1.42
N ASP A 119 10.88 -8.92 1.78
CA ASP A 119 9.86 -8.10 1.09
C ASP A 119 10.42 -7.27 -0.09
N ALA A 120 11.74 -7.31 -0.32
CA ALA A 120 12.39 -6.75 -1.51
C ALA A 120 12.09 -7.56 -2.78
N GLU A 121 11.27 -8.61 -2.66
CA GLU A 121 10.69 -9.36 -3.77
C GLU A 121 9.54 -8.60 -4.43
N LEU A 122 9.87 -7.56 -5.22
CA LEU A 122 9.67 -7.81 -6.64
C LEU A 122 10.73 -8.85 -6.99
N THR A 123 10.42 -10.15 -6.81
CA THR A 123 11.39 -11.20 -7.08
C THR A 123 11.96 -10.96 -8.46
N LEU A 124 13.26 -11.19 -8.63
CA LEU A 124 13.83 -11.34 -9.97
C LEU A 124 12.96 -12.30 -10.80
N GLU A 125 12.33 -13.30 -10.17
CA GLU A 125 11.29 -14.17 -10.72
C GLU A 125 10.04 -13.42 -11.21
N ARG A 126 9.41 -12.53 -10.41
CA ARG A 126 8.27 -11.70 -10.85
C ARG A 126 8.64 -10.74 -11.99
N ILE A 127 9.86 -10.18 -11.96
CA ILE A 127 10.40 -9.33 -13.02
C ILE A 127 10.70 -10.16 -14.28
N LEU A 128 11.22 -11.37 -14.13
CA LEU A 128 11.37 -12.33 -15.24
C LEU A 128 10.00 -12.73 -15.77
N GLU A 129 9.02 -13.05 -14.94
CA GLU A 129 7.64 -13.38 -15.32
C GLU A 129 7.04 -12.24 -16.16
N LEU A 130 7.21 -10.97 -15.74
CA LEU A 130 6.80 -9.80 -16.51
C LEU A 130 7.49 -9.75 -17.88
N SER A 131 8.78 -10.08 -17.97
CA SER A 131 9.52 -10.14 -19.24
C SER A 131 9.08 -11.31 -20.15
N THR A 132 8.43 -12.33 -19.58
CA THR A 132 7.84 -13.45 -20.34
C THR A 132 6.39 -13.22 -20.77
N LEU A 133 5.77 -12.10 -20.37
CA LEU A 133 4.44 -11.74 -20.85
C LEU A 133 4.52 -11.34 -22.33
N THR A 134 4.15 -12.28 -23.20
CA THR A 134 4.01 -12.07 -24.64
C THR A 134 2.53 -11.95 -24.99
N ASP A 135 2.19 -11.07 -25.92
CA ASP A 135 0.87 -11.01 -26.56
C ASP A 135 0.99 -11.58 -27.99
N PRO A 136 0.98 -12.92 -28.17
CA PRO A 136 1.15 -13.53 -29.49
C PRO A 136 -0.04 -13.24 -30.42
N ASP A 137 -1.17 -12.84 -29.86
CA ASP A 137 -2.38 -12.46 -30.58
C ASP A 137 -2.43 -10.95 -30.89
N ALA A 138 -1.37 -10.21 -30.54
CA ALA A 138 -1.20 -8.81 -30.92
C ALA A 138 -1.13 -8.69 -32.45
N ALA A 139 -2.28 -8.46 -33.06
CA ALA A 139 -2.42 -8.31 -34.49
C ALA A 139 -3.32 -7.12 -34.82
N ILE A 140 -3.01 -6.45 -35.94
CA ILE A 140 -3.93 -5.48 -36.53
C ILE A 140 -5.01 -6.27 -37.27
N VAL A 141 -6.17 -6.44 -36.65
CA VAL A 141 -7.31 -7.17 -37.23
C VAL A 141 -8.33 -6.18 -37.79
N ALA A 142 -8.55 -6.20 -39.11
CA ALA A 142 -9.62 -5.43 -39.76
C ALA A 142 -10.95 -6.21 -39.70
N ARG A 143 -12.01 -5.58 -39.15
CA ARG A 143 -13.38 -6.12 -39.16
C ARG A 143 -14.35 -5.09 -39.74
N TYR A 144 -15.12 -5.50 -40.75
CA TYR A 144 -16.21 -4.68 -41.29
C TYR A 144 -17.41 -4.75 -40.34
N HIS A 145 -17.80 -3.61 -39.80
CA HIS A 145 -18.98 -3.48 -38.95
C HIS A 145 -19.82 -2.27 -39.39
N LEU A 146 -21.11 -2.30 -39.07
CA LEU A 146 -22.00 -1.16 -39.26
C LEU A 146 -21.60 -0.05 -38.28
N GLU A 147 -20.99 1.01 -38.80
CA GLU A 147 -20.55 2.15 -37.99
C GLU A 147 -21.68 3.16 -37.74
N ARG A 148 -21.91 3.47 -36.47
CA ARG A 148 -22.66 4.67 -36.04
C ARG A 148 -21.64 5.68 -35.55
N TYR A 149 -21.45 6.78 -36.29
CA TYR A 149 -20.52 7.83 -35.88
C TYR A 149 -21.26 9.03 -35.29
N ARG A 150 -20.60 9.73 -34.35
CA ARG A 150 -21.09 10.98 -33.78
C ARG A 150 -20.63 12.14 -34.65
N ARG A 151 -21.55 12.96 -35.14
CA ARG A 151 -21.23 14.22 -35.83
C ARG A 151 -21.23 15.34 -34.80
N LEU A 152 -20.04 15.90 -34.54
CA LEU A 152 -19.81 16.94 -33.53
C LEU A 152 -19.09 18.12 -34.18
N ASN A 153 -19.46 19.36 -33.81
CA ASN A 153 -18.63 20.50 -34.13
C ASN A 153 -17.46 20.58 -33.14
N ARG A 154 -16.28 20.13 -33.56
CA ARG A 154 -15.06 20.12 -32.74
C ARG A 154 -14.50 21.52 -32.50
N GLU A 155 -14.84 22.49 -33.34
CA GLU A 155 -14.34 23.86 -33.23
C GLU A 155 -14.72 24.51 -31.89
N ILE A 156 -15.89 24.18 -31.34
CA ILE A 156 -16.33 24.68 -30.03
C ILE A 156 -15.33 24.28 -28.95
N GLY A 157 -15.00 22.98 -28.88
CA GLY A 157 -14.02 22.46 -27.92
C GLY A 157 -12.63 23.04 -28.16
N ASP A 158 -12.21 23.18 -29.41
CA ASP A 158 -10.89 23.71 -29.75
C ASP A 158 -10.76 25.21 -29.45
N MET A 159 -11.83 25.99 -29.66
CA MET A 159 -11.89 27.38 -29.21
C MET A 159 -11.77 27.47 -27.70
N LEU A 160 -12.55 26.67 -26.95
CA LEU A 160 -12.46 26.65 -25.50
C LEU A 160 -11.05 26.28 -24.99
N LYS A 161 -10.39 25.29 -25.60
CA LYS A 161 -9.00 24.95 -25.25
C LYS A 161 -8.06 26.15 -25.41
N ARG A 162 -8.21 26.91 -26.49
CA ARG A 162 -7.41 28.13 -26.74
C ARG A 162 -7.75 29.24 -25.74
N THR A 163 -9.04 29.47 -25.44
CA THR A 163 -9.50 30.45 -24.45
C THR A 163 -8.83 30.19 -23.10
N TYR A 164 -8.84 28.94 -22.63
CA TYR A 164 -8.18 28.56 -21.38
C TYR A 164 -6.65 28.38 -21.49
N LYS A 165 -6.03 28.68 -22.63
CA LYS A 165 -4.59 28.52 -22.87
C LYS A 165 -4.10 27.11 -22.51
N TYR A 166 -4.91 26.10 -22.84
CA TYR A 166 -4.68 24.69 -22.53
C TYR A 166 -4.48 24.41 -21.03
N ARG A 167 -5.07 25.23 -20.16
CA ARG A 167 -5.10 25.00 -18.71
C ARG A 167 -6.36 24.23 -18.33
N CYS A 168 -6.22 23.29 -17.40
CA CYS A 168 -7.34 22.58 -16.81
C CYS A 168 -8.20 23.54 -15.98
N GLN A 169 -9.52 23.53 -16.17
CA GLN A 169 -10.45 24.33 -15.39
C GLN A 169 -10.55 23.91 -13.92
N ILE A 170 -10.20 22.66 -13.59
CA ILE A 170 -10.25 22.12 -12.21
C ILE A 170 -8.96 22.42 -11.46
N CYS A 171 -7.79 22.06 -11.99
CA CYS A 171 -6.51 22.26 -11.26
C CYS A 171 -5.69 23.46 -11.72
N GLY A 172 -6.07 24.13 -12.80
CA GLY A 172 -5.37 25.30 -13.34
C GLY A 172 -4.04 24.99 -14.03
N LEU A 173 -3.59 23.74 -14.06
CA LEU A 173 -2.32 23.33 -14.66
C LEU A 173 -2.41 23.28 -16.19
N ASN A 174 -1.35 23.72 -16.87
CA ASN A 174 -1.09 23.42 -18.28
C ASN A 174 0.03 22.37 -18.32
N VAL A 175 -0.36 21.11 -18.50
CA VAL A 175 0.55 19.94 -18.42
C VAL A 175 1.45 19.80 -19.65
N GLY A 176 1.04 20.35 -20.80
CA GLY A 176 1.82 20.28 -22.04
C GLY A 176 2.93 21.33 -22.13
N LYS A 177 2.80 22.46 -21.41
CA LYS A 177 3.69 23.63 -21.53
C LYS A 177 5.17 23.28 -21.38
N ILE A 178 5.53 22.40 -20.44
CA ILE A 178 6.93 22.03 -20.19
C ILE A 178 7.56 21.24 -21.35
N TYR A 179 6.73 20.64 -22.20
CA TYR A 179 7.13 19.89 -23.39
C TYR A 179 6.98 20.72 -24.67
N GLY A 180 6.56 21.98 -24.58
CA GLY A 180 6.24 22.82 -25.74
C GLY A 180 4.92 22.46 -26.44
N GLU A 181 4.06 21.69 -25.77
CA GLU A 181 2.85 21.11 -26.37
C GLU A 181 1.55 21.68 -25.81
N HIS A 182 0.50 21.56 -26.61
CA HIS A 182 -0.85 22.03 -26.30
C HIS A 182 -1.76 20.88 -25.83
N LEU A 183 -1.60 20.48 -24.55
CA LEU A 183 -2.28 19.31 -23.99
C LEU A 183 -3.42 19.69 -23.05
N ALA A 184 -4.65 19.63 -23.58
CA ALA A 184 -5.89 19.68 -22.81
C ALA A 184 -7.01 18.95 -23.55
N GLU A 185 -7.94 18.38 -22.80
CA GLU A 185 -9.04 17.57 -23.30
C GLU A 185 -10.38 18.28 -23.03
N CYS A 186 -11.32 18.09 -23.96
CA CYS A 186 -12.66 18.63 -23.83
C CYS A 186 -13.57 17.50 -23.31
N HIS A 187 -14.26 17.76 -22.21
CA HIS A 187 -15.13 16.80 -21.54
C HIS A 187 -16.56 17.33 -21.49
N HIS A 188 -17.53 16.52 -21.92
CA HIS A 188 -18.96 16.87 -21.76
C HIS A 188 -19.40 16.68 -20.31
N ILE A 189 -20.00 17.71 -19.69
CA ILE A 189 -20.54 17.64 -18.32
C ILE A 189 -21.67 16.59 -18.26
N ALA A 190 -22.66 16.72 -19.14
CA ALA A 190 -23.64 15.70 -19.44
C ALA A 190 -23.16 14.88 -20.64
N PRO A 191 -22.99 13.54 -20.53
CA PRO A 191 -22.41 12.73 -21.59
C PRO A 191 -23.14 12.90 -22.93
N PHE A 192 -22.40 13.22 -24.00
CA PHE A 192 -22.97 13.45 -25.32
C PHE A 192 -23.80 12.25 -25.84
N SER A 193 -23.42 11.02 -25.51
CA SER A 193 -24.19 9.82 -25.90
C SER A 193 -25.62 9.79 -25.36
N GLN A 194 -25.90 10.58 -24.32
CA GLN A 194 -27.20 10.67 -23.67
C GLN A 194 -27.89 12.01 -23.98
N SER A 195 -27.15 13.13 -23.94
CA SER A 195 -27.72 14.47 -24.11
C SER A 195 -27.80 14.95 -25.55
N LEU A 196 -26.92 14.45 -26.44
CA LEU A 196 -26.65 15.01 -27.77
C LEU A 196 -26.27 16.51 -27.75
N ASP A 197 -25.91 17.03 -26.58
CA ASP A 197 -25.59 18.43 -26.36
C ASP A 197 -24.07 18.65 -26.46
N ASN A 198 -23.67 19.44 -27.46
CA ASN A 198 -22.28 19.84 -27.70
C ASN A 198 -22.07 21.36 -27.53
N ASP A 199 -23.00 22.03 -26.87
CA ASP A 199 -22.90 23.47 -26.63
C ASP A 199 -21.78 23.74 -25.62
N ALA A 200 -21.17 24.93 -25.72
CA ALA A 200 -20.09 25.34 -24.81
C ALA A 200 -20.49 25.23 -23.33
N SER A 201 -21.78 25.45 -23.02
CA SER A 201 -22.32 25.33 -21.65
C SER A 201 -22.28 23.90 -21.09
N ASN A 202 -22.13 22.90 -21.95
CA ASN A 202 -21.98 21.49 -21.60
C ASN A 202 -20.53 21.00 -21.69
N LEU A 203 -19.56 21.87 -21.98
CA LEU A 203 -18.16 21.48 -22.16
C LEU A 203 -17.28 21.97 -21.01
N LEU A 204 -16.27 21.18 -20.68
CA LEU A 204 -15.21 21.52 -19.74
C LEU A 204 -13.85 21.20 -20.33
N ILE A 205 -12.90 22.11 -20.16
CA ILE A 205 -11.49 21.91 -20.52
C ILE A 205 -10.75 21.37 -19.30
N VAL A 206 -10.23 20.15 -19.42
CA VAL A 206 -9.56 19.43 -18.33
C VAL A 206 -8.23 18.84 -18.79
N CYS A 207 -7.33 18.55 -17.85
CA CYS A 207 -6.12 17.79 -18.17
C CYS A 207 -6.44 16.29 -18.29
N PRO A 208 -5.56 15.48 -18.92
CA PRO A 208 -5.79 14.04 -19.08
C PRO A 208 -6.07 13.29 -17.77
N ASN A 209 -5.43 13.72 -16.68
CA ASN A 209 -5.66 13.12 -15.37
C ASN A 209 -7.09 13.36 -14.86
N HIS A 210 -7.56 14.61 -14.85
CA HIS A 210 -8.93 14.90 -14.42
C HIS A 210 -9.95 14.32 -15.38
N HIS A 211 -9.68 14.34 -16.69
CA HIS A 211 -10.57 13.71 -17.65
C HIS A 211 -10.78 12.23 -17.34
N ARG A 212 -9.69 11.49 -17.09
CA ARG A 212 -9.76 10.08 -16.73
C ARG A 212 -10.42 9.84 -15.37
N ILE A 213 -10.11 10.65 -14.37
CA ILE A 213 -10.70 10.55 -13.03
C ILE A 213 -12.21 10.78 -13.08
N ILE A 214 -12.68 11.77 -13.86
CA ILE A 214 -14.13 12.03 -14.03
C ILE A 214 -14.82 10.83 -14.66
N HIS A 215 -14.27 10.23 -15.71
CA HIS A 215 -14.84 9.02 -16.33
C HIS A 215 -14.89 7.83 -15.38
N LEU A 216 -13.85 7.62 -14.57
CA LEU A 216 -13.77 6.47 -13.66
C LEU A 216 -14.66 6.65 -12.42
N ALA A 217 -14.65 7.84 -11.83
CA ALA A 217 -15.36 8.12 -10.58
C ALA A 217 -16.82 8.54 -10.80
N ALA A 218 -17.19 8.89 -12.04
CA ALA A 218 -18.53 9.37 -12.41
C ALA A 218 -19.11 10.41 -11.42
N PRO A 219 -18.40 11.51 -11.13
CA PRO A 219 -18.84 12.51 -10.17
C PRO A 219 -20.05 13.31 -10.69
N THR A 220 -20.83 13.85 -9.77
CA THR A 220 -21.93 14.76 -10.11
C THR A 220 -21.39 16.19 -10.25
N PHE A 221 -21.74 16.88 -11.33
CA PHE A 221 -21.41 18.29 -11.50
C PHE A 221 -22.52 19.19 -10.96
N ASP A 222 -22.21 19.97 -9.93
CA ASP A 222 -23.10 20.99 -9.40
C ASP A 222 -22.95 22.30 -10.20
N ARG A 223 -23.92 22.56 -11.09
CA ARG A 223 -23.91 23.77 -11.94
C ARG A 223 -24.07 25.07 -11.17
N ARG A 224 -24.69 25.05 -9.99
CA ARG A 224 -24.90 26.27 -9.18
C ARG A 224 -23.60 26.69 -8.51
N HIS A 225 -22.87 25.71 -7.96
CA HIS A 225 -21.63 25.96 -7.23
C HIS A 225 -20.37 25.76 -8.08
N LYS A 226 -20.51 25.38 -9.36
CA LYS A 226 -19.42 25.15 -10.33
C LYS A 226 -18.35 24.21 -9.77
N LEU A 227 -18.79 23.05 -9.28
CA LEU A 227 -17.89 22.07 -8.67
C LEU A 227 -18.32 20.64 -8.97
N TYR A 228 -17.35 19.73 -9.01
CA TYR A 228 -17.60 18.30 -9.00
C TYR A 228 -17.69 17.77 -7.57
N ILE A 229 -18.68 16.91 -7.33
CA ILE A 229 -18.86 16.15 -6.09
C ILE A 229 -18.60 14.69 -6.42
N TYR A 230 -17.51 14.16 -5.87
CA TYR A 230 -17.11 12.77 -6.08
C TYR A 230 -17.81 11.84 -5.08
N PRO A 231 -18.00 10.54 -5.42
CA PRO A 231 -18.63 9.58 -4.52
C PRO A 231 -17.92 9.40 -3.17
N ASN A 232 -16.62 9.66 -3.12
CA ASN A 232 -15.82 9.63 -1.88
C ASN A 232 -15.96 10.89 -1.02
N GLY A 233 -16.87 11.81 -1.35
CA GLY A 233 -17.12 13.05 -0.62
C GLY A 233 -16.15 14.20 -0.98
N ARG A 234 -15.14 13.96 -1.83
CA ARG A 234 -14.25 15.03 -2.32
C ARG A 234 -15.05 16.01 -3.18
N LYS A 235 -14.75 17.30 -3.03
CA LYS A 235 -15.34 18.38 -3.81
C LYS A 235 -14.23 19.15 -4.52
N GLU A 236 -14.37 19.37 -5.81
CA GLU A 236 -13.40 20.11 -6.62
C GLU A 236 -14.09 21.22 -7.39
N PHE A 237 -13.74 22.46 -7.07
CA PHE A 237 -14.25 23.65 -7.75
C PHE A 237 -13.55 23.83 -9.09
N LEU A 238 -14.24 24.53 -10.01
CA LEU A 238 -13.56 25.10 -11.17
C LEU A 238 -12.71 26.28 -10.71
N LEU A 239 -11.39 26.13 -10.74
CA LEU A 239 -10.44 27.22 -10.50
C LEU A 239 -10.42 28.24 -11.63
N LEU A 240 -10.72 27.80 -12.86
CA LEU A 240 -10.86 28.68 -14.03
C LEU A 240 -12.27 28.54 -14.60
N ASN A 241 -12.97 29.66 -14.74
CA ASN A 241 -14.28 29.69 -15.35
C ASN A 241 -14.51 31.00 -16.10
N GLU A 242 -14.52 30.91 -17.43
CA GLU A 242 -14.79 32.04 -18.33
C GLU A 242 -16.10 31.88 -19.12
N HIS A 243 -16.77 30.71 -19.06
CA HIS A 243 -17.96 30.44 -19.90
C HIS A 243 -19.08 29.61 -19.27
N LEU A 244 -18.95 29.10 -18.04
CA LEU A 244 -19.95 28.23 -17.40
C LEU A 244 -20.77 28.89 -16.30
#